data_AF-A0A966QMC4-F1
#
_entry.id   AF-A0A966QMC4-F1
#
_cell.length_a   1.000
_cell.length_b   1.000
_cell.length_c   1.000
_cell.angle_alpha   90.00
_cell.angle_beta   90.00
_cell.angle_gamma   90.00
#
_symmetry.space_group_name_H-M   'P 1'
#
loop_
_entity.id
_entity.type
_entity.pdbx_description
1 polymer ?
#
loop_
_entity_poly.entity_id
_entity_poly.type
_entity_poly.pdbx_seq_one_letter_code
_entity_poly.pdbx_strand_id
1 'polypeptide(L)'
;MVGSVQSIRVTPQAVLAELEITDPTLILARPTYAKVGQASLLGGTAQVALVSLGKPVPPGTAGPRDPRCNNALVVCPRSQILGQATPSLESVLGSMQRLLDDAERQKLVADIATTVRTFDRAAKEASVFLKDGQLLVRNIDGSVRRVNPIIANLDATSLHIRNLTAALDNPKTLSELQSTVANAEKLTARWDAVGGDVKKLTSDEQFMNGVKSVAVGLGKFFDELYPGRAAARKP
;
A
#
# COMPACT_ATOMS: atom_id res chain seq x y z
N MET A 1 -10.58 34.21 23.98
CA MET A 1 -11.53 33.27 24.61
C MET A 1 -12.89 33.94 24.60
N VAL A 2 -13.95 33.27 24.14
CA VAL A 2 -15.29 33.89 23.90
C VAL A 2 -16.42 33.26 24.73
N GLY A 3 -16.06 32.35 25.66
CA GLY A 3 -17.01 31.58 26.44
C GLY A 3 -16.34 30.53 27.33
N SER A 4 -17.15 29.73 28.02
CA SER A 4 -16.74 28.67 28.95
C SER A 4 -17.59 27.39 28.78
N VAL A 5 -17.12 26.28 29.33
CA VAL A 5 -17.91 25.04 29.48
C VAL A 5 -18.57 25.08 30.85
N GLN A 6 -19.90 25.04 30.89
CA GLN A 6 -20.68 25.11 32.13
C GLN A 6 -20.87 23.74 32.77
N SER A 7 -21.21 22.73 31.96
CA SER A 7 -21.43 21.38 32.44
C SER A 7 -21.02 20.34 31.41
N ILE A 8 -20.62 19.15 31.89
CA ILE A 8 -20.33 17.99 31.06
C ILE A 8 -21.14 16.82 31.62
N ARG A 9 -21.90 16.15 30.74
CA ARG A 9 -22.66 14.95 31.06
C ARG A 9 -22.30 13.83 30.10
N VAL A 10 -21.83 12.73 30.64
CA VAL A 10 -21.57 11.51 29.86
C VAL A 10 -22.85 10.69 29.79
N THR A 11 -23.23 10.28 28.58
CA THR A 11 -24.34 9.36 28.33
C THR A 11 -23.80 8.12 27.60
N PRO A 12 -24.54 7.00 27.54
CA PRO A 12 -24.11 5.83 26.78
C PRO A 12 -23.88 6.10 25.29
N GLN A 13 -24.54 7.12 24.73
CA GLN A 13 -24.48 7.43 23.30
C GLN A 13 -23.49 8.56 22.96
N ALA A 14 -23.29 9.52 23.85
CA ALA A 14 -22.47 10.69 23.60
C ALA A 14 -22.02 11.41 24.89
N VAL A 15 -21.01 12.27 24.77
CA VAL A 15 -20.68 13.28 25.78
C VAL A 15 -21.38 14.58 25.40
N LEU A 16 -22.22 15.09 26.30
CA LEU A 16 -22.92 16.36 26.14
C LEU A 16 -22.19 17.42 26.96
N ALA A 17 -21.78 18.51 26.30
CA ALA A 17 -21.18 19.66 26.94
C ALA A 17 -22.09 20.88 26.77
N GLU A 18 -22.40 21.56 27.87
CA GLU A 18 -23.10 22.82 27.85
C GLU A 18 -22.09 23.96 27.78
N LEU A 19 -22.20 24.78 26.74
CA LEU A 19 -21.29 25.90 26.48
C LEU A 19 -22.01 27.20 26.76
N GLU A 20 -21.37 28.09 27.51
CA GLU A 20 -21.80 29.48 27.64
C GLU A 20 -20.91 30.36 26.78
N ILE A 21 -21.52 31.09 25.85
CA ILE A 21 -20.84 32.12 25.04
C ILE A 21 -21.08 33.46 25.73
N THR A 22 -20.00 34.07 26.23
CA THR A 22 -20.08 35.32 27.00
C THR A 22 -20.15 36.55 26.11
N ASP A 23 -19.67 36.46 24.87
CA ASP A 23 -19.73 37.55 23.90
C ASP A 23 -21.14 37.64 23.26
N PRO A 24 -21.92 38.69 23.57
CA PRO A 24 -23.29 38.84 23.04
C PRO A 24 -23.33 39.27 21.57
N THR A 25 -22.19 39.69 21.00
CA THR A 25 -22.05 40.14 19.61
C THR A 25 -21.55 39.04 18.67
N LEU A 26 -21.11 37.91 19.22
CA LEU A 26 -20.60 36.78 18.44
C LEU A 26 -21.73 36.09 17.67
N ILE A 27 -21.72 36.25 16.35
CA ILE A 27 -22.64 35.56 15.43
C ILE A 27 -21.93 34.33 14.84
N LEU A 28 -22.44 33.14 15.16
CA LEU A 28 -21.98 31.88 14.57
C LEU A 28 -22.96 31.43 13.49
N ALA A 29 -22.56 31.56 12.23
CA ALA A 29 -23.39 31.15 11.10
C ALA A 29 -23.44 29.63 10.97
N ARG A 30 -24.63 29.08 10.72
CA ARG A 30 -24.78 27.65 10.46
C ARG A 30 -24.33 27.30 9.03
N PRO A 31 -23.73 26.10 8.83
CA PRO A 31 -23.49 25.07 9.82
C PRO A 31 -22.30 25.39 10.75
N THR A 32 -22.44 25.02 12.01
CA THR A 32 -21.41 25.19 13.04
C THR A 32 -21.18 23.87 13.76
N TYR A 33 -19.92 23.54 14.04
CA TYR A 33 -19.54 22.39 14.86
C TYR A 33 -18.52 22.79 15.93
N ALA A 34 -18.43 21.97 16.96
CA ALA A 34 -17.46 22.12 18.04
C ALA A 34 -16.32 21.11 17.85
N LYS A 35 -15.09 21.59 17.69
CA LYS A 35 -13.88 20.76 17.74
C LYS A 35 -13.40 20.68 19.17
N VAL A 36 -13.31 19.45 19.68
CA VAL A 36 -12.78 19.18 21.02
C VAL A 36 -11.36 18.65 20.88
N GLY A 37 -10.40 19.36 21.46
CA GLY A 37 -8.99 19.01 21.38
C GLY A 37 -8.16 19.69 22.46
N GLN A 38 -6.85 19.49 22.40
CA GLN A 38 -5.90 20.17 23.27
C GLN A 38 -5.38 21.43 22.59
N ALA A 39 -5.12 22.46 23.38
CA ALA A 39 -4.51 23.70 22.90
C ALA A 39 -3.09 23.51 22.34
N SER A 40 -2.42 22.43 22.73
CA SER A 40 -1.01 22.17 22.49
C SER A 40 -0.75 20.67 22.34
N LEU A 41 0.22 20.33 21.48
CA LEU A 41 0.61 18.95 21.15
C LEU A 41 1.38 18.24 22.28
N LEU A 42 1.98 19.01 23.20
CA LEU A 42 2.75 18.48 24.33
C LEU A 42 1.93 18.47 25.63
N GLY A 43 0.61 18.56 25.50
CA GLY A 43 -0.31 18.76 26.61
C GLY A 43 -0.73 20.21 26.77
N GLY A 44 -1.88 20.39 27.40
CA GLY A 44 -2.55 21.66 27.61
C GLY A 44 -3.97 21.43 28.12
N THR A 45 -4.66 22.50 28.49
CA THR A 45 -6.07 22.39 28.86
C THR A 45 -6.92 21.98 27.65
N ALA A 46 -7.94 21.17 27.91
CA ALA A 46 -8.93 20.83 26.89
C ALA A 46 -9.64 22.12 26.44
N GLN A 47 -9.72 22.34 25.14
CA GLN A 47 -10.38 23.48 24.54
C GLN A 47 -11.46 23.02 23.57
N VAL A 48 -12.52 23.82 23.51
CA VAL A 48 -13.59 23.65 22.53
C VAL A 48 -13.51 24.81 21.55
N ALA A 49 -13.15 24.51 20.31
CA ALA A 49 -13.14 25.47 19.23
C ALA A 49 -14.48 25.41 18.47
N LEU A 50 -15.21 26.51 18.44
CA LEU A 50 -16.42 26.65 17.62
C LEU A 50 -16.02 27.06 16.20
N VAL A 51 -16.36 26.23 15.22
CA VAL A 51 -16.06 26.49 13.81
C VAL A 51 -17.35 26.71 13.06
N SER A 52 -17.54 27.95 12.60
CA SER A 52 -18.64 28.36 11.72
C SER A 52 -18.20 28.18 10.27
N LEU A 53 -18.88 27.30 9.53
CA LEU A 53 -18.68 27.12 8.09
C LEU A 53 -19.77 27.81 7.26
N GLY A 54 -20.77 28.42 7.91
CA GLY A 54 -21.81 29.18 7.23
C GLY A 54 -21.25 30.38 6.46
N LYS A 55 -21.93 30.75 5.38
CA LYS A 55 -21.68 32.02 4.68
C LYS A 55 -21.93 33.20 5.65
N PRO A 56 -21.30 34.35 5.43
CA PRO A 56 -21.61 35.57 6.19
C PRO A 56 -23.12 35.84 6.17
N VAL A 57 -23.68 36.12 7.34
CA VAL A 57 -25.13 36.36 7.48
C VAL A 57 -25.51 37.71 6.84
N PRO A 58 -26.74 37.84 6.30
CA PRO A 58 -27.21 39.11 5.75
C PRO A 58 -27.16 40.26 6.78
N PRO A 59 -26.91 41.51 6.35
CA PRO A 59 -27.02 42.68 7.22
C PRO A 59 -28.41 42.77 7.86
N GLY A 60 -28.46 43.11 9.15
CA GLY A 60 -29.72 43.19 9.91
C GLY A 60 -30.29 41.85 10.39
N THR A 61 -29.55 40.74 10.23
CA THR A 61 -29.90 39.45 10.84
C THR A 61 -30.02 39.61 12.35
N ALA A 62 -31.13 39.13 12.91
CA ALA A 62 -31.38 39.11 14.34
C ALA A 62 -30.27 38.35 15.08
N GLY A 63 -29.68 38.98 16.09
CA GLY A 63 -28.57 38.41 16.86
C GLY A 63 -28.99 37.21 17.72
N PRO A 64 -28.02 36.50 18.34
CA PRO A 64 -28.30 35.29 19.10
C PRO A 64 -29.24 35.52 20.30
N ARG A 65 -29.25 36.72 20.90
CA ARG A 65 -30.15 37.07 22.01
C ARG A 65 -31.45 37.75 21.59
N ASP A 66 -31.63 38.03 20.30
CA ASP A 66 -32.86 38.62 19.79
C ASP A 66 -34.00 37.57 19.82
N PRO A 67 -35.22 37.92 20.26
CA PRO A 67 -36.37 37.01 20.22
C PRO A 67 -36.66 36.41 18.83
N ARG A 68 -36.21 37.07 17.77
CA ARG A 68 -36.35 36.63 16.36
C ARG A 68 -35.12 35.88 15.85
N CYS A 69 -34.26 35.36 16.73
CA CYS A 69 -33.09 34.56 16.33
C CYS A 69 -33.50 33.39 15.44
N ASN A 70 -32.96 33.34 14.21
CA ASN A 70 -33.25 32.28 13.26
C ASN A 70 -32.22 31.15 13.37
N ASN A 71 -32.59 30.05 14.03
CA ASN A 71 -31.68 28.92 14.27
C ASN A 71 -31.31 28.13 13.00
N ALA A 72 -31.91 28.42 11.84
CA ALA A 72 -31.44 27.87 10.57
C ALA A 72 -30.23 28.62 10.01
N LEU A 73 -30.08 29.90 10.37
CA LEU A 73 -29.02 30.78 9.85
C LEU A 73 -27.87 30.95 10.86
N VAL A 74 -28.18 31.01 12.16
CA VAL A 74 -27.21 31.26 13.23
C VAL A 74 -27.42 30.32 14.42
N VAL A 75 -26.41 30.16 15.27
CA VAL A 75 -26.53 29.42 16.53
C VAL A 75 -27.33 30.25 17.54
N CYS A 76 -28.54 29.81 17.88
CA CYS A 76 -29.38 30.43 18.91
C CYS A 76 -29.18 29.77 20.29
N PRO A 77 -29.57 30.43 21.39
CA PRO A 77 -29.55 29.87 22.74
C PRO A 77 -30.25 28.51 22.81
N ARG A 78 -29.67 27.59 23.60
CA ARG A 78 -30.15 26.20 23.77
C ARG A 78 -30.18 25.36 22.50
N SER A 79 -29.67 25.86 21.38
CA SER A 79 -29.52 25.06 20.17
C SER A 79 -28.32 24.10 20.30
N GLN A 80 -28.42 22.96 19.63
CA GLN A 80 -27.35 21.97 19.61
C GLN A 80 -26.40 22.21 18.44
N ILE A 81 -25.12 21.91 18.67
CA ILE A 81 -24.06 21.86 17.66
C ILE A 81 -23.37 20.50 17.75
N LEU A 82 -22.93 19.98 16.61
CA LEU A 82 -22.27 18.68 16.57
C LEU A 82 -20.85 18.80 17.13
N GLY A 83 -20.49 17.94 18.07
CA GLY A 83 -19.12 17.78 18.53
C GLY A 83 -18.34 16.87 17.59
N GLN A 84 -17.13 17.28 17.20
CA GLN A 84 -16.21 16.48 16.42
C GLN A 84 -14.90 16.31 17.19
N ALA A 85 -14.55 15.07 17.50
CA ALA A 85 -13.25 14.73 18.07
C ALA A 85 -12.17 14.98 17.01
N THR A 86 -11.13 15.73 17.37
CA THR A 86 -9.91 15.81 16.55
C THR A 86 -9.04 14.58 16.81
N PRO A 87 -8.41 13.99 15.77
CA PRO A 87 -7.40 12.96 15.99
C PRO A 87 -6.31 13.49 16.94
N SER A 88 -6.10 12.78 18.04
CA SER A 88 -5.02 13.05 18.99
C SER A 88 -3.80 12.18 18.64
N LEU A 89 -2.61 12.57 19.13
CA LEU A 89 -1.41 11.75 19.02
C LEU A 89 -1.64 10.34 19.58
N GLU A 90 -2.33 10.23 20.71
CA GLU A 90 -2.71 8.94 21.31
C GLU A 90 -3.59 8.11 20.36
N SER A 91 -4.57 8.71 19.68
CA SER A 91 -5.41 7.99 18.72
C SER A 91 -4.63 7.50 17.48
N VAL A 92 -3.62 8.26 17.05
CA VAL A 92 -2.72 7.88 15.96
C VAL A 92 -1.81 6.74 16.40
N LEU A 93 -1.18 6.86 17.57
CA LEU A 93 -0.33 5.80 18.13
C LEU A 93 -1.11 4.50 18.35
N GLY A 94 -2.33 4.58 18.90
CA GLY A 94 -3.20 3.41 19.07
C GLY A 94 -3.66 2.79 17.74
N SER A 95 -3.74 3.58 16.66
CA SER A 95 -4.02 3.05 15.32
C SER A 95 -2.78 2.39 14.71
N MET A 96 -1.58 2.95 14.92
CA MET A 96 -0.32 2.33 14.52
C MET A 96 -0.07 1.01 15.26
N GLN A 97 -0.32 0.95 16.57
CA GLN A 97 -0.21 -0.28 17.37
C GLN A 97 -1.14 -1.36 16.84
N ARG A 98 -2.41 -1.06 16.57
CA ARG A 98 -3.35 -2.02 15.97
C ARG A 98 -2.89 -2.54 14.62
N LEU A 99 -2.34 -1.67 13.76
CA LEU A 99 -1.79 -2.10 12.47
C LEU A 99 -0.58 -3.03 12.63
N LEU A 100 0.27 -2.78 13.63
CA LEU A 100 1.40 -3.66 13.94
C LEU A 100 0.91 -5.02 14.47
N ASP A 101 -0.07 -5.02 15.38
CA ASP A 101 -0.68 -6.25 15.91
C ASP A 101 -1.36 -7.07 14.81
N ASP A 102 -2.07 -6.43 13.89
CA ASP A 102 -2.72 -7.11 12.76
C ASP A 102 -1.69 -7.70 11.80
N ALA A 103 -0.59 -7.00 11.54
CA ALA A 103 0.52 -7.51 10.74
C ALA A 103 1.20 -8.72 11.39
N GLU A 104 1.33 -8.73 12.73
CA GLU A 104 1.85 -9.87 13.49
C GLU A 104 0.87 -11.06 13.46
N ARG A 105 -0.42 -10.81 13.68
CA ARG A 105 -1.49 -11.84 13.61
C ARG A 105 -1.54 -12.53 12.26
N GLN A 106 -1.35 -11.78 11.18
CA GLN A 106 -1.32 -12.29 9.82
C GLN A 106 -0.01 -13.02 9.47
N LYS A 107 0.95 -13.13 10.40
CA LYS A 107 2.24 -13.82 10.20
C LYS A 107 2.99 -13.38 8.94
N LEU A 108 2.82 -12.13 8.48
CA LEU A 108 3.41 -11.66 7.22
C LEU A 108 4.91 -11.89 7.17
N VAL A 109 5.62 -11.71 8.29
CA VAL A 109 7.07 -11.95 8.36
C VAL A 109 7.42 -13.41 8.06
N ALA A 110 6.66 -14.36 8.62
CA ALA A 110 6.88 -15.79 8.40
C ALA A 110 6.52 -16.21 6.97
N ASP A 111 5.47 -15.63 6.40
CA ASP A 111 5.06 -15.89 5.02
C ASP A 111 6.08 -15.35 4.03
N ILE A 112 6.58 -14.12 4.22
CA ILE A 112 7.66 -13.55 3.40
C ILE A 112 8.91 -14.42 3.50
N ALA A 113 9.31 -14.84 4.70
CA ALA A 113 10.46 -15.74 4.87
C ALA A 113 10.27 -17.08 4.14
N THR A 114 9.06 -17.62 4.14
CA THR A 114 8.71 -18.86 3.42
C THR A 114 8.74 -18.65 1.91
N THR A 115 8.20 -17.53 1.41
CA THR A 115 8.26 -17.16 0.00
C THR A 115 9.70 -17.02 -0.48
N VAL A 116 10.58 -16.38 0.30
CA VAL A 116 11.99 -16.21 -0.08
C VAL A 116 12.72 -17.55 -0.14
N ARG A 117 12.52 -18.46 0.82
CA ARG A 117 13.10 -19.81 0.76
C ARG A 117 12.59 -20.61 -0.44
N THR A 118 11.30 -20.48 -0.77
CA THR A 118 10.70 -21.13 -1.93
C THR A 118 11.29 -20.57 -3.23
N PHE A 119 11.50 -19.26 -3.28
CA PHE A 119 12.11 -18.57 -4.40
C PHE A 119 13.58 -18.96 -4.62
N ASP A 120 14.36 -19.08 -3.54
CA ASP A 120 15.74 -19.58 -3.60
C ASP A 120 15.82 -20.97 -4.23
N ARG A 121 14.95 -21.88 -3.76
CA ARG A 121 14.87 -23.23 -4.30
C ARG A 121 14.53 -23.21 -5.80
N ALA A 122 13.53 -22.43 -6.18
CA ALA A 122 13.13 -22.29 -7.58
C ALA A 122 14.26 -21.72 -8.46
N ALA A 123 15.02 -20.73 -7.96
CA ALA A 123 16.17 -20.17 -8.67
C ALA A 123 17.28 -21.21 -8.89
N LYS A 124 17.59 -22.02 -7.87
CA LYS A 124 18.56 -23.11 -7.97
C LYS A 124 18.12 -24.19 -8.95
N GLU A 125 16.86 -24.62 -8.89
CA GLU A 125 16.29 -25.59 -9.82
C GLU A 125 16.31 -25.05 -11.27
N ALA A 126 15.99 -23.78 -11.49
CA ALA A 126 16.10 -23.11 -12.78
C ALA A 126 17.56 -23.03 -13.29
N SER A 127 18.52 -22.75 -12.40
CA SER A 127 19.96 -22.75 -12.72
C SER A 127 20.43 -24.11 -13.24
N VAL A 128 20.01 -25.19 -12.58
CA VAL A 128 20.28 -26.57 -13.00
C VAL A 128 19.61 -26.85 -14.36
N PHE A 129 18.32 -26.54 -14.49
CA PHE A 129 17.58 -26.74 -15.74
C PHE A 129 18.21 -26.00 -16.93
N LEU A 130 18.65 -24.76 -16.75
CA LEU A 130 19.32 -23.99 -17.82
C LEU A 130 20.65 -24.64 -18.24
N LYS A 131 21.43 -25.16 -17.28
CA LYS A 131 22.68 -25.88 -17.58
C LYS A 131 22.41 -27.17 -18.35
N ASP A 132 21.42 -27.95 -17.90
CA ASP A 132 21.03 -29.20 -18.56
C ASP A 132 20.46 -28.94 -19.96
N GLY A 133 19.63 -27.90 -20.11
CA GLY A 133 19.08 -27.46 -21.39
C GLY A 133 20.18 -27.03 -22.38
N GLN A 134 21.19 -26.28 -21.93
CA GLN A 134 22.34 -25.93 -22.76
C GLN A 134 23.12 -27.16 -23.24
N LEU A 135 23.32 -28.15 -22.36
CA LEU A 135 23.96 -29.41 -22.72
C LEU A 135 23.13 -30.19 -23.76
N LEU A 136 21.81 -30.26 -23.56
CA LEU A 136 20.88 -30.91 -24.49
C LEU A 136 20.86 -30.22 -25.85
N VAL A 137 20.80 -28.88 -25.93
CA VAL A 137 20.84 -28.13 -27.20
C VAL A 137 22.15 -28.40 -27.95
N ARG A 138 23.29 -28.40 -27.27
CA ARG A 138 24.58 -28.75 -27.88
C ARG A 138 24.61 -30.19 -28.42
N ASN A 139 24.02 -31.13 -27.68
CA ASN A 139 23.94 -32.54 -28.10
C ASN A 139 22.96 -32.76 -29.27
N ILE A 140 21.91 -31.95 -29.33
CA ILE A 140 20.94 -31.90 -30.43
C ILE A 140 21.57 -31.29 -31.68
N ASP A 141 22.33 -30.18 -31.60
CA ASP A 141 23.08 -29.65 -32.76
C ASP A 141 24.05 -30.70 -33.33
N GLY A 142 24.68 -31.50 -32.46
CA GLY A 142 25.51 -32.64 -32.85
C GLY A 142 24.75 -33.81 -33.50
N SER A 143 23.46 -33.99 -33.20
CA SER A 143 22.65 -35.14 -33.62
C SER A 143 21.65 -34.84 -34.75
N VAL A 144 21.16 -33.60 -34.86
CA VAL A 144 20.23 -33.12 -35.91
C VAL A 144 20.93 -33.02 -37.26
N ARG A 145 22.26 -32.80 -37.29
CA ARG A 145 23.07 -32.98 -38.51
C ARG A 145 23.00 -34.41 -39.09
N ARG A 146 22.45 -35.39 -38.37
CA ARG A 146 22.38 -36.80 -38.78
C ARG A 146 20.96 -37.34 -39.04
N VAL A 147 19.87 -36.64 -38.71
CA VAL A 147 18.51 -37.24 -38.79
C VAL A 147 17.42 -36.22 -39.14
N ASN A 148 17.21 -35.98 -40.44
CA ASN A 148 16.24 -34.98 -40.93
C ASN A 148 14.76 -35.44 -41.13
N PRO A 149 14.34 -36.73 -41.15
CA PRO A 149 12.95 -37.05 -41.51
C PRO A 149 11.99 -37.43 -40.35
N ILE A 150 12.39 -37.41 -39.07
CA ILE A 150 11.56 -37.98 -37.97
C ILE A 150 10.67 -36.93 -37.24
N ILE A 151 10.90 -35.62 -37.39
CA ILE A 151 10.26 -34.58 -36.55
C ILE A 151 8.87 -34.11 -37.06
N ALA A 152 8.40 -34.61 -38.21
CA ALA A 152 7.19 -34.08 -38.85
C ALA A 152 5.85 -34.39 -38.13
N ASN A 153 5.82 -35.18 -37.05
CA ASN A 153 4.57 -35.76 -36.53
C ASN A 153 4.23 -35.49 -35.05
N LEU A 154 4.67 -34.38 -34.46
CA LEU A 154 4.26 -33.98 -33.11
C LEU A 154 3.43 -32.69 -33.15
N ASP A 155 2.15 -32.80 -32.80
CA ASP A 155 1.15 -31.73 -32.74
C ASP A 155 1.24 -30.94 -31.42
N ALA A 156 0.82 -29.66 -31.40
CA ALA A 156 0.75 -28.66 -30.31
C ALA A 156 1.91 -28.56 -29.29
N THR A 157 2.32 -29.66 -28.66
CA THR A 157 3.55 -29.80 -27.86
C THR A 157 4.79 -29.42 -28.65
N SER A 158 4.82 -29.62 -29.98
CA SER A 158 5.95 -29.18 -30.80
C SER A 158 6.07 -27.66 -30.93
N LEU A 159 4.99 -26.88 -30.80
CA LEU A 159 5.08 -25.42 -30.85
C LEU A 159 5.69 -24.86 -29.56
N HIS A 160 5.23 -25.34 -28.40
CA HIS A 160 5.81 -24.94 -27.12
C HIS A 160 7.26 -25.40 -26.97
N ILE A 161 7.59 -26.63 -27.40
CA ILE A 161 8.98 -27.10 -27.42
C ILE A 161 9.81 -26.28 -28.41
N ARG A 162 9.33 -26.01 -29.63
CA ARG A 162 10.07 -25.18 -30.60
C ARG A 162 10.33 -23.77 -30.09
N ASN A 163 9.33 -23.12 -29.47
CA ASN A 163 9.50 -21.78 -28.90
C ASN A 163 10.45 -21.79 -27.71
N LEU A 164 10.38 -22.81 -26.85
CA LEU A 164 11.32 -22.98 -25.74
C LEU A 164 12.74 -23.23 -26.25
N THR A 165 12.92 -24.11 -27.23
CA THR A 165 14.22 -24.39 -27.83
C THR A 165 14.77 -23.14 -28.53
N ALA A 166 13.95 -22.39 -29.26
CA ALA A 166 14.35 -21.13 -29.89
C ALA A 166 14.75 -20.06 -28.86
N ALA A 167 14.01 -19.95 -27.75
CA ALA A 167 14.33 -19.04 -26.66
C ALA A 167 15.63 -19.44 -25.92
N LEU A 168 15.90 -20.75 -25.78
CA LEU A 168 17.13 -21.25 -25.16
C LEU A 168 18.34 -21.19 -26.09
N ASP A 169 18.14 -21.28 -27.41
CA ASP A 169 19.18 -21.16 -28.44
C ASP A 169 19.49 -19.68 -28.77
N ASN A 170 18.60 -18.75 -28.41
CA ASN A 170 18.87 -17.32 -28.51
C ASN A 170 19.89 -16.88 -27.44
N PRO A 171 21.11 -16.46 -27.84
CA PRO A 171 22.18 -16.13 -26.90
C PRO A 171 21.84 -14.91 -26.01
N LYS A 172 20.98 -14.00 -26.50
CA LYS A 172 20.54 -12.85 -25.71
C LYS A 172 19.60 -13.28 -24.59
N THR A 173 18.60 -14.10 -24.92
CA THR A 173 17.60 -14.63 -23.98
C THR A 173 18.26 -15.50 -22.92
N LEU A 174 19.19 -16.36 -23.35
CA LEU A 174 19.97 -17.20 -22.45
C LEU A 174 20.80 -16.37 -21.45
N SER A 175 21.46 -15.31 -21.93
CA SER A 175 22.23 -14.39 -21.08
C SER A 175 21.34 -13.60 -20.10
N GLU A 176 20.15 -13.15 -20.54
CA GLU A 176 19.18 -12.49 -19.69
C GLU A 176 18.59 -13.43 -18.62
N LEU A 177 18.33 -14.70 -18.97
CA LEU A 177 17.90 -15.75 -18.04
C LEU A 177 18.98 -16.08 -17.00
N GLN A 178 20.23 -16.26 -17.45
CA GLN A 178 21.37 -16.49 -16.55
C GLN A 178 21.56 -15.32 -15.58
N SER A 179 21.42 -14.09 -16.07
CA SER A 179 21.48 -12.90 -15.22
C SER A 179 20.33 -12.85 -14.21
N THR A 180 19.12 -13.25 -14.62
CA THR A 180 17.94 -13.31 -13.74
C THR A 180 18.14 -14.30 -12.60
N VAL A 181 18.65 -15.49 -12.91
CA VAL A 181 18.97 -16.53 -11.92
C VAL A 181 20.09 -16.06 -10.99
N ALA A 182 21.18 -15.50 -11.51
CA ALA A 182 22.28 -14.99 -10.70
C ALA A 182 21.84 -13.84 -9.78
N ASN A 183 20.90 -13.00 -10.23
CA ASN A 183 20.33 -11.92 -9.41
C ASN A 183 19.39 -12.48 -8.34
N ALA A 184 18.64 -13.54 -8.62
CA ALA A 184 17.83 -14.25 -7.64
C ALA A 184 18.70 -14.89 -6.55
N GLU A 185 19.79 -15.56 -6.91
CA GLU A 185 20.75 -16.14 -5.96
C GLU A 185 21.39 -15.07 -5.05
N LYS A 186 21.81 -13.93 -5.63
CA LYS A 186 22.32 -12.77 -4.87
C LYS A 186 21.28 -12.19 -3.92
N LEU A 187 20.02 -12.14 -4.33
CA LEU A 187 18.92 -11.64 -3.51
C LEU A 187 18.72 -12.53 -2.28
N THR A 188 18.68 -13.85 -2.47
CA THR A 188 18.57 -14.80 -1.34
C THR A 188 19.77 -14.70 -0.41
N ALA A 189 21.00 -14.65 -0.95
CA ALA A 189 22.19 -14.55 -0.10
C ALA A 189 22.16 -13.31 0.81
N ARG A 190 21.62 -12.19 0.32
CA ARG A 190 21.41 -10.98 1.14
C ARG A 190 20.32 -11.16 2.18
N TRP A 191 19.21 -11.81 1.83
CA TRP A 191 18.15 -12.15 2.78
C TRP A 191 18.69 -12.95 3.97
N ASP A 192 19.51 -13.97 3.69
CA ASP A 192 20.13 -14.81 4.72
C ASP A 192 21.13 -14.01 5.58
N ALA A 193 21.96 -13.16 4.95
CA ALA A 193 22.96 -12.34 5.64
C ALA A 193 22.37 -11.36 6.66
N VAL A 194 21.15 -10.86 6.44
CA VAL A 194 20.47 -9.96 7.37
C VAL A 194 19.44 -10.67 8.26
N GLY A 195 19.42 -12.00 8.24
CA GLY A 195 18.61 -12.83 9.12
C GLY A 195 17.10 -12.73 8.86
N GLY A 196 16.68 -12.37 7.64
CA GLY A 196 15.26 -12.20 7.32
C GLY A 196 14.58 -11.00 7.98
N ASP A 197 15.36 -10.02 8.45
CA ASP A 197 14.84 -8.74 8.94
C ASP A 197 14.29 -7.91 7.75
N VAL A 198 12.99 -8.05 7.50
CA VAL A 198 12.26 -7.39 6.40
C VAL A 198 12.47 -5.88 6.40
N LYS A 199 12.61 -5.25 7.57
CA LYS A 199 12.80 -3.79 7.67
C LYS A 199 14.18 -3.38 7.17
N LYS A 200 15.23 -4.15 7.50
CA LYS A 200 16.58 -3.91 6.96
C LYS A 200 16.64 -4.19 5.45
N LEU A 201 15.91 -5.19 4.97
CA LEU A 201 15.88 -5.57 3.56
C LEU A 201 15.18 -4.57 2.66
N THR A 202 14.00 -4.12 3.07
CA THR A 202 13.23 -3.09 2.32
C THR A 202 13.96 -1.75 2.27
N SER A 203 14.89 -1.52 3.21
CA SER A 203 15.77 -0.34 3.22
C SER A 203 17.13 -0.58 2.54
N ASP A 204 17.46 -1.81 2.12
CA ASP A 204 18.64 -2.12 1.31
C ASP A 204 18.31 -1.84 -0.17
N GLU A 205 18.89 -0.78 -0.72
CA GLU A 205 18.68 -0.35 -2.10
C GLU A 205 19.10 -1.43 -3.11
N GLN A 206 20.17 -2.16 -2.83
CA GLN A 206 20.67 -3.22 -3.69
C GLN A 206 19.75 -4.45 -3.64
N PHE A 207 19.13 -4.74 -2.50
CA PHE A 207 18.07 -5.74 -2.38
C PHE A 207 16.85 -5.36 -3.23
N MET A 208 16.34 -4.13 -3.09
CA MET A 208 15.19 -3.65 -3.87
C MET A 208 15.45 -3.62 -5.38
N ASN A 209 16.66 -3.24 -5.77
CA ASN A 209 17.11 -3.31 -7.16
C ASN A 209 17.21 -4.76 -7.66
N GLY A 210 17.63 -5.69 -6.81
CA GLY A 210 17.64 -7.14 -7.09
C GLY A 210 16.23 -7.67 -7.38
N VAL A 211 15.26 -7.37 -6.51
CA VAL A 211 13.84 -7.75 -6.71
C VAL A 211 13.31 -7.24 -8.05
N LYS A 212 13.54 -5.95 -8.34
CA LYS A 212 13.12 -5.33 -9.60
C LYS A 212 13.78 -5.99 -10.80
N SER A 213 15.08 -6.29 -10.72
CA SER A 213 15.82 -6.93 -11.79
C SER A 213 15.26 -8.33 -12.12
N VAL A 214 14.94 -9.13 -11.11
CA VAL A 214 14.35 -10.46 -11.35
C VAL A 214 12.96 -10.34 -11.97
N ALA A 215 12.10 -9.43 -11.47
CA ALA A 215 10.76 -9.22 -12.03
C ALA A 215 10.81 -8.82 -13.52
N VAL A 216 11.76 -7.94 -13.91
CA VAL A 216 11.97 -7.54 -15.31
C VAL A 216 12.48 -8.72 -16.16
N GLY A 217 13.45 -9.48 -15.64
CA GLY A 217 14.02 -10.64 -16.34
C GLY A 217 12.99 -11.73 -16.62
N LEU A 218 12.15 -12.06 -15.64
CA LEU A 218 11.03 -12.99 -15.80
C LEU A 218 10.01 -12.47 -16.81
N GLY A 219 9.66 -11.17 -16.77
CA GLY A 219 8.74 -10.56 -17.73
C GLY A 219 9.19 -10.72 -19.18
N LYS A 220 10.46 -10.40 -19.46
CA LYS A 220 11.05 -10.56 -20.80
C LYS A 220 11.03 -12.00 -21.29
N PHE A 221 11.35 -12.96 -20.42
CA PHE A 221 11.33 -14.37 -20.77
C PHE A 221 9.92 -14.86 -21.14
N PHE A 222 8.90 -14.46 -20.38
CA PHE A 222 7.51 -14.80 -20.70
C PHE A 222 7.01 -14.18 -22.01
N ASP A 223 7.43 -12.95 -22.32
CA ASP A 223 7.09 -12.29 -23.59
C ASP A 223 7.65 -13.04 -24.80
N GLU A 224 8.85 -13.62 -24.68
CA GLU A 224 9.50 -14.39 -25.74
C GLU A 224 8.92 -15.81 -25.88
N LEU A 225 8.51 -16.44 -24.77
CA LEU A 225 7.80 -17.72 -24.80
C LEU A 225 6.38 -17.60 -25.40
N TYR A 226 5.73 -16.45 -25.23
CA TYR A 226 4.33 -16.22 -25.62
C TYR A 226 4.12 -14.87 -26.33
N PRO A 227 4.67 -14.69 -27.55
CA PRO A 227 4.68 -13.39 -28.24
C PRO A 227 3.28 -12.82 -28.56
N GLY A 228 2.23 -13.65 -28.57
CA GLY A 228 0.85 -13.23 -28.85
C GLY A 228 0.10 -12.56 -27.68
N ARG A 229 0.62 -12.58 -26.44
CA ARG A 229 -0.04 -11.97 -25.27
C ARG A 229 0.36 -10.52 -25.01
N ALA A 230 1.55 -10.09 -25.47
CA ALA A 230 2.02 -8.71 -25.33
C ALA A 230 1.12 -7.69 -26.07
N ALA A 231 0.40 -8.12 -27.11
CA ALA A 231 -0.50 -7.27 -27.90
C ALA A 231 -1.82 -6.93 -27.20
N ALA A 232 -2.24 -7.68 -26.17
CA ALA A 232 -3.50 -7.44 -25.44
C ALA A 232 -3.36 -6.42 -24.29
N ARG A 233 -2.16 -5.88 -24.08
CA ARG A 233 -1.85 -4.89 -23.04
C ARG A 233 -1.26 -3.62 -23.65
N LYS A 234 -2.02 -2.98 -24.53
CA LYS A 234 -1.97 -1.53 -24.74
C LYS A 234 -3.38 -0.98 -24.49
N PRO A 235 -3.52 0.19 -23.84
CA PRO A 235 -4.82 0.80 -23.55
C PRO A 235 -5.58 1.11 -24.83
#